data_AF-A0A940VRG4-F1
#
_entry.id   AF-A0A940VRG4-F1
#
_cell.length_a   1.000
_cell.length_b   1.000
_cell.length_c   1.000
_cell.angle_alpha   90.00
_cell.angle_beta   90.00
_cell.angle_gamma   90.00
#
_symmetry.space_group_name_H-M   'P 1'
#
loop_
_entity.id
_entity.type
_entity.pdbx_description
1 polymer ?
#
loop_
_entity_poly.entity_id
_entity_poly.type
_entity_poly.pdbx_seq_one_letter_code
_entity_poly.pdbx_strand_id
1 'polypeptide(L)'
;MKCLKCEKDNDDTSEYCVACEAPLLAQPTTIDTSPPISESDSSLADTSMAGSDFSEKKTFWRKIVGFRSKTRWMVLASLVCGLIIIAVIVLKSNLYQSAGQNTVAVAKMYQEADGFLKGKNYGKAQQVLNDLIQRYPDSSEAAQAKAILTQIDTVVRQEEEAKAQEAAIKKAKQSAALSMMRSRYDEAKNVTWYHASSTTQYRNDTDFYIYIGKYNTGNIELKFRIQFCNDNWINIKRYVIKADEQTFAIIPNSSDIKREALGGIYVESMDVLLDADKCKVVKAVAASNKTILRVEGDKYYKDRVISAEEKNAIQNILLAYEALGGTN
;
A
#
# COMPACT_ATOMS: atom_id res chain seq x y z
N MET A 1 -21.61 -16.31 -47.14
CA MET A 1 -22.24 -16.96 -45.97
C MET A 1 -22.83 -18.29 -46.43
N LYS A 2 -22.30 -19.42 -45.95
CA LYS A 2 -22.91 -20.74 -46.12
C LYS A 2 -23.59 -21.07 -44.78
N CYS A 3 -24.91 -21.17 -44.77
CA CYS A 3 -25.64 -21.80 -43.67
C CYS A 3 -25.65 -23.31 -43.92
N LEU A 4 -25.33 -24.11 -42.90
CA LEU A 4 -25.48 -25.56 -42.92
C LEU A 4 -26.64 -25.97 -42.01
N LYS A 5 -27.29 -27.07 -42.42
CA LYS A 5 -28.53 -27.69 -41.96
C LYS A 5 -28.65 -27.84 -40.43
N CYS A 6 -29.89 -27.72 -39.96
CA CYS A 6 -30.38 -28.34 -38.72
C CYS A 6 -30.97 -29.71 -39.06
N GLU A 7 -30.67 -30.73 -38.25
CA GLU A 7 -31.22 -32.08 -38.33
C GLU A 7 -32.10 -32.32 -37.09
N LYS A 8 -33.27 -32.95 -37.27
CA LYS A 8 -34.26 -33.22 -36.21
C LYS A 8 -33.95 -34.56 -35.55
N ASP A 9 -33.94 -34.59 -34.22
CA ASP A 9 -34.06 -35.82 -33.45
C ASP A 9 -35.47 -35.95 -32.83
N ASN A 10 -35.99 -37.18 -32.93
CA ASN A 10 -37.22 -37.66 -32.30
C ASN A 10 -36.98 -37.85 -30.79
N ASP A 11 -37.34 -36.88 -29.96
CA ASP A 11 -38.15 -37.08 -28.74
C ASP A 11 -38.42 -35.71 -28.09
N ASP A 12 -39.55 -35.61 -27.40
CA ASP A 12 -40.21 -34.36 -27.05
C ASP A 12 -39.47 -33.50 -25.99
N THR A 13 -39.58 -32.17 -26.15
CA THR A 13 -39.35 -31.06 -25.19
C THR A 13 -37.93 -30.51 -24.94
N SER A 14 -37.38 -29.75 -25.90
CA SER A 14 -36.92 -28.33 -25.74
C SER A 14 -35.90 -27.92 -26.80
N GLU A 15 -36.17 -26.82 -27.50
CA GLU A 15 -35.31 -26.25 -28.54
C GLU A 15 -34.46 -25.12 -27.92
N TYR A 16 -33.13 -25.25 -27.92
CA TYR A 16 -32.23 -24.14 -27.58
C TYR A 16 -31.03 -24.08 -28.53
N CYS A 17 -30.98 -23.02 -29.35
CA CYS A 17 -29.83 -22.67 -30.18
C CYS A 17 -28.82 -21.87 -29.36
N VAL A 18 -27.53 -22.19 -29.51
CA VAL A 18 -26.41 -21.45 -28.89
C VAL A 18 -25.69 -20.58 -29.93
N ALA A 19 -25.73 -19.28 -29.64
CA ALA A 19 -24.73 -18.19 -29.78
C ALA A 19 -24.14 -17.77 -31.14
N CYS A 20 -24.08 -16.44 -31.33
CA CYS A 20 -22.87 -15.65 -31.64
C CYS A 20 -23.20 -14.14 -31.62
N GLU A 21 -22.55 -13.35 -30.76
CA GLU A 21 -22.52 -11.87 -30.81
C GLU A 21 -21.26 -11.42 -31.61
N ALA A 22 -21.40 -10.68 -32.72
CA ALA A 22 -21.35 -9.19 -32.87
C ALA A 22 -19.94 -8.70 -33.31
N PRO A 23 -19.66 -7.42 -33.66
CA PRO A 23 -20.49 -6.28 -34.14
C PRO A 23 -19.89 -5.58 -35.39
N LEU A 24 -20.55 -4.58 -36.03
CA LEU A 24 -19.86 -3.39 -36.60
C LEU A 24 -20.79 -2.24 -37.07
N LEU A 25 -20.65 -1.10 -36.37
CA LEU A 25 -20.61 0.32 -36.77
C LEU A 25 -21.65 0.93 -37.74
N ALA A 26 -22.36 1.94 -37.21
CA ALA A 26 -22.90 3.08 -37.96
C ALA A 26 -21.99 4.31 -37.75
N GLN A 27 -21.68 5.04 -38.82
CA GLN A 27 -20.93 6.30 -38.82
C GLN A 27 -21.88 7.51 -38.85
N PRO A 28 -21.46 8.67 -38.32
CA PRO A 28 -21.97 9.96 -38.79
C PRO A 28 -20.98 10.67 -39.73
N THR A 29 -21.59 11.35 -40.69
CA THR A 29 -21.06 12.21 -41.75
C THR A 29 -20.25 13.41 -41.26
N THR A 30 -19.13 13.73 -41.93
CA THR A 30 -18.64 15.12 -42.06
C THR A 30 -18.01 15.37 -43.43
N ILE A 31 -18.22 16.59 -43.88
CA ILE A 31 -18.01 17.15 -45.22
C ILE A 31 -16.52 17.39 -45.52
N ASP A 32 -16.20 17.11 -46.78
CA ASP A 32 -14.97 17.39 -47.52
C ASP A 32 -14.81 18.90 -47.81
N THR A 33 -13.61 19.43 -47.55
CA THR A 33 -12.93 20.36 -48.46
C THR A 33 -11.42 20.25 -48.28
N SER A 34 -10.77 19.47 -49.14
CA SER A 34 -9.33 19.62 -49.50
C SER A 34 -9.17 20.77 -50.53
N PRO A 35 -7.98 21.12 -51.12
CA PRO A 35 -6.59 20.62 -50.95
C PRO A 35 -5.53 21.79 -51.05
N PRO A 36 -4.30 21.62 -51.61
CA PRO A 36 -3.13 20.76 -51.31
C PRO A 36 -1.87 21.63 -50.96
N ILE A 37 -0.65 21.09 -50.77
CA ILE A 37 0.44 21.07 -51.80
C ILE A 37 1.73 20.44 -51.22
N SER A 38 2.39 19.67 -52.11
CA SER A 38 3.82 19.34 -52.34
C SER A 38 4.64 18.44 -51.41
N GLU A 39 5.07 17.35 -52.06
CA GLU A 39 6.25 16.50 -51.87
C GLU A 39 7.58 17.26 -51.76
N SER A 40 8.56 16.65 -51.08
CA SER A 40 9.92 16.52 -51.62
C SER A 40 10.71 15.44 -50.89
N ASP A 41 11.23 14.51 -51.69
CA ASP A 41 12.26 13.50 -51.37
C ASP A 41 13.52 14.10 -50.72
N SER A 42 14.20 13.29 -49.90
CA SER A 42 15.65 13.14 -50.04
C SER A 42 16.14 11.81 -49.45
N SER A 43 16.78 11.06 -50.32
CA SER A 43 17.62 9.91 -50.05
C SER A 43 18.95 10.32 -49.40
N LEU A 44 19.57 9.40 -48.66
CA LEU A 44 21.01 9.13 -48.68
C LEU A 44 21.31 7.88 -47.83
N ALA A 45 21.89 6.85 -48.47
CA ALA A 45 22.71 5.83 -47.84
C ALA A 45 23.99 6.52 -47.26
N ASP A 46 24.79 5.99 -46.34
CA ASP A 46 25.46 4.70 -46.40
C ASP A 46 26.33 4.47 -45.14
N THR A 47 26.64 3.19 -44.86
CA THR A 47 27.81 2.63 -44.13
C THR A 47 28.18 3.09 -42.70
N SER A 48 28.19 2.15 -41.75
CA SER A 48 29.44 1.77 -41.05
C SER A 48 29.31 0.41 -40.34
N MET A 49 30.44 -0.29 -40.26
CA MET A 49 30.64 -1.70 -39.93
C MET A 49 30.62 -2.04 -38.43
N ALA A 50 30.32 -3.33 -38.19
CA ALA A 50 30.96 -4.24 -37.22
C ALA A 50 31.20 -3.78 -35.77
N GLY A 51 30.53 -4.47 -34.85
CA GLY A 51 30.83 -4.48 -33.43
C GLY A 51 30.15 -5.66 -32.74
N SER A 52 30.76 -6.83 -32.88
CA SER A 52 30.42 -8.06 -32.18
C SER A 52 30.48 -7.89 -30.65
N ASP A 53 29.60 -8.64 -29.99
CA ASP A 53 29.81 -9.21 -28.65
C ASP A 53 29.61 -8.28 -27.43
N PHE A 54 28.35 -8.15 -27.00
CA PHE A 54 27.99 -7.59 -25.70
C PHE A 54 26.88 -8.42 -25.02
N SER A 55 27.00 -9.76 -25.06
CA SER A 55 26.01 -10.68 -24.47
C SER A 55 26.49 -11.45 -23.23
N GLU A 56 27.77 -11.41 -22.86
CA GLU A 56 28.28 -12.28 -21.77
C GLU A 56 28.62 -11.60 -20.42
N LYS A 57 28.42 -10.27 -20.26
CA LYS A 57 28.73 -9.58 -18.98
C LYS A 57 27.55 -9.34 -18.04
N LYS A 58 26.35 -9.87 -18.33
CA LYS A 58 25.14 -9.70 -17.48
C LYS A 58 24.91 -10.82 -16.45
N THR A 59 25.67 -11.92 -16.50
CA THR A 59 25.41 -13.12 -15.68
C THR A 59 26.41 -13.37 -14.56
N PHE A 60 27.53 -12.64 -14.49
CA PHE A 60 28.53 -12.84 -13.43
C PHE A 60 28.27 -12.02 -12.15
N TRP A 61 27.72 -10.80 -12.26
CA TRP A 61 27.43 -9.95 -11.09
C TRP A 61 26.16 -10.32 -10.32
N ARG A 62 25.36 -11.27 -10.83
CA ARG A 62 24.13 -11.74 -10.15
C ARG A 62 24.37 -12.85 -9.11
N LYS A 63 25.59 -13.34 -8.93
CA LYS A 63 25.87 -14.54 -8.10
C LYS A 63 26.71 -14.31 -6.83
N ILE A 64 27.13 -13.08 -6.52
CA ILE A 64 27.97 -12.79 -5.33
C ILE A 64 27.37 -11.79 -4.32
N VAL A 65 26.26 -11.10 -4.64
CA VAL A 65 25.62 -10.20 -3.67
C VAL A 65 24.29 -10.80 -3.20
N GLY A 66 24.41 -11.66 -2.19
CA GLY A 66 23.29 -12.18 -1.42
C GLY A 66 22.43 -11.05 -0.87
N PHE A 67 21.15 -11.12 -1.24
CA PHE A 67 20.06 -10.24 -0.89
C PHE A 67 19.88 -10.13 0.64
N ARG A 68 20.49 -9.12 1.26
CA ARG A 68 20.23 -8.76 2.66
C ARG A 68 20.09 -7.24 2.82
N SER A 69 18.83 -6.80 2.77
CA SER A 69 18.26 -5.51 3.18
C SER A 69 19.06 -4.22 2.86
N LYS A 70 18.75 -3.59 1.72
CA LYS A 70 19.13 -2.19 1.42
C LYS A 70 18.62 -1.18 2.46
N THR A 71 17.56 -1.53 3.19
CA THR A 71 16.99 -0.70 4.27
C THR A 71 17.90 -0.55 5.49
N ARG A 72 18.77 -1.52 5.79
CA ARG A 72 19.71 -1.39 6.93
C ARG A 72 20.85 -0.42 6.64
N TRP A 73 21.29 -0.31 5.37
CA TRP A 73 22.35 0.61 4.98
C TRP A 73 21.89 2.08 5.00
N MET A 74 20.63 2.36 4.67
CA MET A 74 20.09 3.73 4.75
C MET A 74 19.89 4.19 6.20
N VAL A 75 19.41 3.31 7.09
CA VAL A 75 19.28 3.63 8.53
C VAL A 75 20.64 3.78 9.20
N LEU A 76 21.64 2.97 8.82
CA LEU A 76 23.01 3.10 9.33
C LEU A 76 23.71 4.37 8.81
N ALA A 77 23.47 4.79 7.56
CA ALA A 77 24.03 6.05 7.04
C ALA A 77 23.47 7.29 7.77
N SER A 78 22.18 7.29 8.12
CA SER A 78 21.54 8.41 8.85
C SER A 78 22.03 8.52 10.30
N LEU A 79 22.25 7.39 11.00
CA LEU A 79 22.80 7.39 12.36
C LEU A 79 24.28 7.79 12.41
N VAL A 80 25.06 7.43 11.39
CA VAL A 80 26.49 7.79 11.29
C VAL A 80 26.66 9.29 11.01
N CYS A 81 25.81 9.90 10.19
CA CYS A 81 25.86 11.35 9.95
C CYS A 81 25.44 12.17 11.19
N GLY A 82 24.39 11.76 11.92
CA GLY A 82 23.98 12.44 13.15
C GLY A 82 25.04 12.41 14.26
N LEU A 83 25.80 11.31 14.36
CA LEU A 83 26.90 11.18 15.33
C LEU A 83 28.14 12.01 14.95
N ILE A 84 28.40 12.22 13.66
CA ILE A 84 29.53 13.04 13.20
C ILE A 84 29.28 14.53 13.50
N ILE A 85 28.04 15.02 13.38
CA ILE A 85 27.68 16.40 13.73
C ILE A 85 27.91 16.66 15.23
N ILE A 86 27.51 15.71 16.09
CA ILE A 86 27.66 15.82 17.55
C ILE A 86 29.15 15.71 17.96
N ALA A 87 29.92 14.83 17.34
CA ALA A 87 31.33 14.62 17.68
C ALA A 87 32.21 15.84 17.38
N VAL A 88 31.94 16.56 16.28
CA VAL A 88 32.69 17.79 15.91
C VAL A 88 32.38 18.95 16.88
N ILE A 89 31.17 18.99 17.44
CA ILE A 89 30.73 20.03 18.38
C ILE A 89 31.30 19.78 19.79
N VAL A 90 31.27 18.53 20.28
CA VAL A 90 31.74 18.17 21.64
C VAL A 90 33.26 18.34 21.81
N LEU A 91 34.05 18.10 20.76
CA LEU A 91 35.51 18.23 20.83
C LEU A 91 36.01 19.68 20.92
N LYS A 92 35.19 20.69 20.61
CA LYS A 92 35.61 22.11 20.59
C LYS A 92 35.15 22.94 21.77
N SER A 93 34.12 22.52 22.50
CA SER A 93 33.72 23.14 23.78
C SER A 93 34.83 23.13 24.84
N ASN A 94 35.91 22.37 24.65
CA ASN A 94 37.01 22.22 25.60
C ASN A 94 38.25 23.10 25.28
N LEU A 95 38.18 23.99 24.29
CA LEU A 95 39.34 24.73 23.79
C LEU A 95 39.09 26.24 23.55
N TYR A 96 38.36 26.96 24.40
CA TYR A 96 38.43 28.44 24.34
C TYR A 96 38.32 29.10 25.71
N GLN A 97 39.47 29.60 26.17
CA GLN A 97 39.59 30.59 27.24
C GLN A 97 40.50 31.71 26.72
N SER A 98 39.93 32.68 26.00
CA SER A 98 40.30 34.12 26.03
C SER A 98 39.62 34.94 24.92
N ALA A 99 39.30 36.19 25.27
CA ALA A 99 38.92 37.36 24.46
C ALA A 99 37.42 37.76 24.35
N GLY A 100 37.03 38.82 25.08
CA GLY A 100 36.02 39.83 24.71
C GLY A 100 34.52 39.45 24.71
N GLN A 101 33.62 40.43 24.94
CA GLN A 101 32.15 40.23 24.97
C GLN A 101 31.55 39.56 23.72
N ASN A 102 32.23 39.63 22.57
CA ASN A 102 31.79 38.98 21.34
C ASN A 102 31.87 37.44 21.39
N THR A 103 32.78 36.83 22.17
CA THR A 103 32.90 35.36 22.25
C THR A 103 31.75 34.72 23.02
N VAL A 104 31.24 35.39 24.06
CA VAL A 104 30.10 34.93 24.85
C VAL A 104 28.81 34.91 24.02
N ALA A 105 28.59 35.95 23.21
CA ALA A 105 27.41 36.04 22.34
C ALA A 105 27.43 34.96 21.25
N VAL A 106 28.58 34.75 20.60
CA VAL A 106 28.76 33.72 19.56
C VAL A 106 28.56 32.31 20.14
N ALA A 107 29.12 32.02 21.33
CA ALA A 107 28.94 30.73 22.00
C ALA A 107 27.47 30.44 22.34
N LYS A 108 26.71 31.46 22.77
CA LYS A 108 25.28 31.34 23.05
C LYS A 108 24.47 30.99 21.80
N MET A 109 24.75 31.65 20.66
CA MET A 109 24.09 31.36 19.39
C MET A 109 24.39 29.93 18.92
N TYR A 110 25.60 29.45 19.15
CA TYR A 110 25.97 28.06 18.88
C TYR A 110 25.19 27.05 19.73
N GLN A 111 25.09 27.29 21.05
CA GLN A 111 24.32 26.43 21.95
C GLN A 111 22.84 26.38 21.55
N GLU A 112 22.28 27.50 21.12
CA GLU A 112 20.90 27.59 20.64
C GLU A 112 20.70 26.80 19.34
N ALA A 113 21.60 26.96 18.35
CA ALA A 113 21.59 26.18 17.12
C ALA A 113 21.73 24.67 17.40
N ASP A 114 22.61 24.27 18.31
CA ASP A 114 22.79 22.87 18.74
C ASP A 114 21.51 22.29 19.38
N GLY A 115 20.82 23.08 20.21
CA GLY A 115 19.51 22.72 20.76
C GLY A 115 18.49 22.44 19.65
N PHE A 116 18.43 23.30 18.63
CA PHE A 116 17.55 23.09 17.48
C PHE A 116 17.95 21.88 16.62
N LEU A 117 19.24 21.63 16.42
CA LEU A 117 19.73 20.45 15.71
C LEU A 117 19.35 19.15 16.42
N LYS A 118 19.54 19.07 17.74
CA LYS A 118 19.12 17.92 18.56
C LYS A 118 17.61 17.71 18.51
N GLY A 119 16.85 18.79 18.48
CA GLY A 119 15.40 18.77 18.30
C GLY A 119 14.93 18.55 16.85
N LYS A 120 15.85 18.34 15.89
CA LYS A 120 15.57 18.27 14.44
C LYS A 120 14.77 19.46 13.89
N ASN A 121 14.87 20.62 14.55
CA ASN A 121 14.24 21.84 14.11
C ASN A 121 15.19 22.59 13.16
N TYR A 122 15.43 21.99 12.00
CA TYR A 122 16.44 22.45 11.04
C TYR A 122 16.19 23.88 10.55
N GLY A 123 14.93 24.29 10.38
CA GLY A 123 14.59 25.67 9.98
C GLY A 123 15.00 26.72 11.01
N LYS A 124 14.78 26.45 12.31
CA LYS A 124 15.25 27.34 13.39
C LYS A 124 16.77 27.31 13.53
N ALA A 125 17.39 26.14 13.39
CA ALA A 125 18.86 26.03 13.38
C ALA A 125 19.49 26.85 12.24
N GLN A 126 18.93 26.78 11.03
CA GLN A 126 19.38 27.57 9.88
C GLN A 126 19.26 29.08 10.15
N GLN A 127 18.15 29.54 10.74
CA GLN A 127 17.97 30.94 11.11
C GLN A 127 19.08 31.43 12.06
N VAL A 128 19.32 30.71 13.16
CA VAL A 128 20.35 31.09 14.14
C VAL A 128 21.76 31.08 13.55
N LEU A 129 22.08 30.09 12.71
CA LEU A 129 23.38 29.99 12.05
C LEU A 129 23.60 31.08 10.99
N ASN A 130 22.57 31.45 10.23
CA ASN A 130 22.62 32.56 9.29
C ASN A 130 22.79 33.91 10.02
N ASP A 131 22.07 34.12 11.11
CA ASP A 131 22.22 35.29 11.97
C ASP A 131 23.65 35.40 12.53
N LEU A 132 24.25 34.27 12.91
CA LEU A 132 25.64 34.21 13.38
C LEU A 132 26.61 34.62 12.27
N ILE A 133 26.45 34.09 11.06
CA ILE A 133 27.29 34.44 9.90
C ILE A 133 27.16 35.93 9.56
N GLN A 134 25.94 36.48 9.62
CA GLN A 134 25.69 37.89 9.30
C GLN A 134 26.30 38.84 10.33
N ARG A 135 26.20 38.51 11.64
CA ARG A 135 26.69 39.38 12.71
C ARG A 135 28.19 39.24 12.96
N TYR A 136 28.80 38.10 12.62
CA TYR A 136 30.20 37.79 12.90
C TYR A 136 30.92 37.14 11.71
N PRO A 137 30.96 37.77 10.52
CA PRO A 137 31.40 37.13 9.27
C PRO A 137 32.85 36.63 9.27
N ASP A 138 33.75 37.31 9.98
CA ASP A 138 35.19 36.99 10.04
C ASP A 138 35.56 36.03 11.18
N SER A 139 34.56 35.54 11.93
CA SER A 139 34.80 34.61 13.04
C SER A 139 35.07 33.17 12.53
N SER A 140 35.86 32.41 13.29
CA SER A 140 36.07 30.98 13.02
C SER A 140 34.76 30.17 13.09
N GLU A 141 33.84 30.71 13.87
CA GLU A 141 32.49 30.29 14.15
C GLU A 141 31.56 30.51 12.95
N ALA A 142 31.73 31.59 12.18
CA ALA A 142 31.00 31.75 10.92
C ALA A 142 31.44 30.72 9.87
N ALA A 143 32.72 30.35 9.83
CA ALA A 143 33.19 29.28 8.94
C ALA A 143 32.60 27.91 9.32
N GLN A 144 32.51 27.62 10.62
CA GLN A 144 31.86 26.41 11.13
C GLN A 144 30.34 26.42 10.85
N ALA A 145 29.68 27.57 11.00
CA ALA A 145 28.24 27.69 10.78
C ALA A 145 27.90 27.40 9.32
N LYS A 146 28.73 27.86 8.37
CA LYS A 146 28.60 27.53 6.94
C LYS A 146 28.73 26.02 6.68
N ALA A 147 29.66 25.35 7.35
CA ALA A 147 29.81 23.90 7.24
C ALA A 147 28.59 23.16 7.80
N ILE A 148 28.05 23.61 8.93
CA ILE A 148 26.84 23.04 9.54
C ILE A 148 25.61 23.27 8.65
N LEU A 149 25.45 24.47 8.07
CA LEU A 149 24.36 24.75 7.11
C LEU A 149 24.39 23.79 5.92
N THR A 150 25.57 23.55 5.34
CA THR A 150 25.75 22.59 4.24
C THR A 150 25.32 21.17 4.65
N GLN A 151 25.61 20.77 5.88
CA GLN A 151 25.20 19.47 6.43
C GLN A 151 23.70 19.43 6.68
N ILE A 152 23.09 20.50 7.21
CA ILE A 152 21.64 20.62 7.40
C ILE A 152 20.94 20.45 6.05
N ASP A 153 21.37 21.18 5.02
CA ASP A 153 20.76 21.11 3.69
C ASP A 153 20.83 19.69 3.12
N THR A 154 21.96 19.00 3.33
CA THR A 154 22.12 17.61 2.93
C THR A 154 21.17 16.68 3.67
N VAL A 155 21.03 16.83 5.00
CA VAL A 155 20.14 16.01 5.82
C VAL A 155 18.67 16.27 5.49
N VAL A 156 18.27 17.52 5.36
CA VAL A 156 16.90 17.90 4.99
C VAL A 156 16.54 17.30 3.64
N ARG A 157 17.41 17.45 2.63
CA ARG A 157 17.21 16.85 1.30
C ARG A 157 17.07 15.32 1.39
N GLN A 158 17.94 14.64 2.14
CA GLN A 158 17.86 13.19 2.31
C GLN A 158 16.57 12.75 3.03
N GLU A 159 16.14 13.48 4.06
CA GLU A 159 14.88 13.20 4.76
C GLU A 159 13.67 13.42 3.86
N GLU A 160 13.68 14.47 3.02
CA GLU A 160 12.63 14.73 2.03
C GLU A 160 12.59 13.67 0.93
N GLU A 161 13.74 13.30 0.37
CA GLU A 161 13.86 12.21 -0.60
C GLU A 161 13.37 10.88 -0.02
N ALA A 162 13.73 10.56 1.23
CA ALA A 162 13.26 9.35 1.91
C ALA A 162 11.74 9.37 2.12
N LYS A 163 11.17 10.49 2.56
CA LYS A 163 9.71 10.65 2.72
C LYS A 163 8.99 10.54 1.37
N ALA A 164 9.52 11.15 0.33
CA ALA A 164 8.97 11.06 -1.03
C ALA A 164 9.02 9.62 -1.56
N GLN A 165 10.13 8.91 -1.32
CA GLN A 165 10.28 7.51 -1.70
C GLN A 165 9.32 6.61 -0.94
N GLU A 166 9.16 6.80 0.37
CA GLU A 166 8.20 6.06 1.19
C GLU A 166 6.76 6.30 0.72
N ALA A 167 6.39 7.56 0.45
CA ALA A 167 5.09 7.91 -0.09
C ALA A 167 4.85 7.28 -1.47
N ALA A 168 5.86 7.28 -2.35
CA ALA A 168 5.79 6.64 -3.66
C ALA A 168 5.61 5.12 -3.55
N ILE A 169 6.34 4.45 -2.65
CA ILE A 169 6.19 3.01 -2.37
C ILE A 169 4.81 2.72 -1.82
N LYS A 170 4.32 3.53 -0.87
CA LYS A 170 2.97 3.38 -0.31
C LYS A 170 1.91 3.50 -1.39
N LYS A 171 1.98 4.55 -2.22
CA LYS A 171 1.06 4.77 -3.34
C LYS A 171 1.10 3.64 -4.37
N ALA A 172 2.29 3.11 -4.68
CA ALA A 172 2.43 1.97 -5.57
C ALA A 172 1.77 0.71 -5.01
N LYS A 173 1.95 0.42 -3.71
CA LYS A 173 1.29 -0.70 -3.02
C LYS A 173 -0.23 -0.55 -3.02
N GLN A 174 -0.72 0.65 -2.73
CA GLN A 174 -2.16 0.97 -2.74
C GLN A 174 -2.77 0.76 -4.13
N SER A 175 -2.11 1.25 -5.18
CA SER A 175 -2.55 1.04 -6.56
C SER A 175 -2.54 -0.44 -6.96
N ALA A 176 -1.48 -1.17 -6.60
CA ALA A 176 -1.38 -2.59 -6.89
C ALA A 176 -2.48 -3.38 -6.16
N ALA A 177 -2.70 -3.11 -4.88
CA ALA A 177 -3.77 -3.72 -4.10
C ALA A 177 -5.14 -3.47 -4.74
N LEU A 178 -5.45 -2.23 -5.11
CA LEU A 178 -6.71 -1.89 -5.76
C LEU A 178 -6.89 -2.62 -7.11
N SER A 179 -5.83 -2.76 -7.92
CA SER A 179 -5.90 -3.49 -9.21
C SER A 179 -6.14 -4.99 -9.07
N MET A 180 -5.83 -5.59 -7.92
CA MET A 180 -6.05 -7.01 -7.66
C MET A 180 -7.46 -7.31 -7.15
N MET A 181 -8.27 -6.28 -6.89
CA MET A 181 -9.61 -6.46 -6.34
C MET A 181 -10.62 -6.85 -7.42
N ARG A 182 -11.56 -7.73 -7.05
CA ARG A 182 -12.78 -7.95 -7.81
C ARG A 182 -13.78 -6.88 -7.39
N SER A 183 -14.38 -6.20 -8.36
CA SER A 183 -15.40 -5.17 -8.09
C SER A 183 -16.73 -5.52 -8.75
N ARG A 184 -17.83 -5.17 -8.09
CA ARG A 184 -19.19 -5.30 -8.62
C ARG A 184 -20.00 -4.07 -8.26
N TYR A 185 -20.58 -3.42 -9.26
CA TYR A 185 -21.54 -2.34 -9.06
C TYR A 185 -22.93 -2.93 -8.78
N ASP A 186 -23.62 -2.36 -7.79
CA ASP A 186 -25.01 -2.67 -7.43
C ASP A 186 -25.85 -1.42 -7.71
N GLU A 187 -26.53 -1.42 -8.85
CA GLU A 187 -27.33 -0.28 -9.33
C GLU A 187 -28.47 0.07 -8.38
N ALA A 188 -29.14 -0.93 -7.81
CA ALA A 188 -30.26 -0.73 -6.90
C ALA A 188 -29.84 -0.01 -5.61
N LYS A 189 -28.59 -0.22 -5.18
CA LYS A 189 -28.02 0.36 -3.95
C LYS A 189 -27.05 1.49 -4.21
N ASN A 190 -26.73 1.80 -5.47
CA ASN A 190 -25.74 2.81 -5.87
C ASN A 190 -24.40 2.66 -5.13
N VAL A 191 -23.89 1.42 -5.08
CA VAL A 191 -22.67 1.06 -4.36
C VAL A 191 -21.81 0.12 -5.19
N THR A 192 -20.50 0.35 -5.18
CA THR A 192 -19.51 -0.58 -5.72
C THR A 192 -18.90 -1.39 -4.58
N TRP A 193 -19.03 -2.70 -4.64
CA TRP A 193 -18.41 -3.63 -3.70
C TRP A 193 -17.05 -4.08 -4.21
N TYR A 194 -16.02 -4.01 -3.38
CA TYR A 194 -14.68 -4.51 -3.68
C TYR A 194 -14.30 -5.65 -2.73
N HIS A 195 -13.94 -6.79 -3.32
CA HIS A 195 -13.47 -7.98 -2.62
C HIS A 195 -12.06 -8.33 -3.10
N ALA A 196 -11.28 -9.01 -2.26
CA ALA A 196 -10.04 -9.61 -2.73
C ALA A 196 -10.37 -10.68 -3.77
N SER A 197 -9.48 -10.87 -4.74
CA SER A 197 -9.66 -11.90 -5.77
C SER A 197 -9.84 -13.29 -5.20
N SER A 198 -9.13 -13.60 -4.10
CA SER A 198 -9.16 -14.87 -3.39
C SER A 198 -10.36 -15.07 -2.44
N THR A 199 -11.11 -14.01 -2.10
CA THR A 199 -12.31 -14.15 -1.27
C THR A 199 -13.34 -15.01 -1.99
N THR A 200 -13.96 -15.96 -1.28
CA THR A 200 -14.94 -16.86 -1.89
C THR A 200 -16.13 -16.09 -2.49
N GLN A 201 -16.61 -16.60 -3.63
CA GLN A 201 -17.85 -16.14 -4.26
C GLN A 201 -19.04 -17.01 -3.87
N TYR A 202 -18.76 -18.17 -3.32
CA TYR A 202 -19.75 -19.18 -3.04
C TYR A 202 -20.27 -19.04 -1.62
N ARG A 203 -21.58 -19.25 -1.47
CA ARG A 203 -22.23 -19.15 -0.17
C ARG A 203 -21.95 -20.39 0.70
N ASN A 204 -21.58 -21.51 0.09
CA ASN A 204 -21.31 -22.77 0.76
C ASN A 204 -19.82 -22.98 1.13
N ASP A 205 -19.00 -21.94 1.06
CA ASP A 205 -17.58 -21.98 1.48
C ASP A 205 -17.35 -21.29 2.83
N THR A 206 -16.39 -21.78 3.60
CA THR A 206 -15.97 -21.10 4.84
C THR A 206 -14.88 -20.08 4.53
N ASP A 207 -15.05 -18.84 5.01
CA ASP A 207 -14.10 -17.74 4.73
C ASP A 207 -14.11 -16.70 5.87
N PHE A 208 -12.97 -16.02 6.07
CA PHE A 208 -12.78 -14.92 7.00
C PHE A 208 -12.18 -13.73 6.25
N TYR A 209 -12.97 -12.68 6.03
CA TYR A 209 -12.57 -11.60 5.15
C TYR A 209 -13.20 -10.25 5.51
N ILE A 210 -12.58 -9.20 4.98
CA ILE A 210 -13.14 -7.85 4.93
C ILE A 210 -13.36 -7.44 3.47
N TYR A 211 -14.26 -6.50 3.24
CA TYR A 211 -14.57 -5.99 1.90
C TYR A 211 -15.08 -4.55 1.95
N ILE A 212 -14.98 -3.82 0.84
CA ILE A 212 -15.24 -2.37 0.79
C ILE A 212 -16.57 -2.12 0.09
N GLY A 213 -17.42 -1.25 0.65
CA GLY A 213 -18.56 -0.64 -0.04
C GLY A 213 -18.27 0.83 -0.33
N LYS A 214 -18.17 1.21 -1.61
CA LYS A 214 -18.04 2.61 -2.03
C LYS A 214 -19.36 3.09 -2.60
N TYR A 215 -20.02 3.98 -1.89
CA TYR A 215 -21.31 4.55 -2.27
C TYR A 215 -21.12 5.74 -3.20
N ASN A 216 -22.07 5.96 -4.12
CA ASN A 216 -22.04 7.10 -5.02
C ASN A 216 -22.14 8.45 -4.30
N THR A 217 -22.65 8.47 -3.06
CA THR A 217 -22.64 9.64 -2.17
C THR A 217 -21.25 10.05 -1.70
N GLY A 218 -20.22 9.23 -1.95
CA GLY A 218 -18.86 9.43 -1.49
C GLY A 218 -18.53 8.69 -0.20
N ASN A 219 -19.52 8.10 0.49
CA ASN A 219 -19.28 7.29 1.68
C ASN A 219 -18.53 6.00 1.32
N ILE A 220 -17.55 5.63 2.14
CA ILE A 220 -16.77 4.40 1.95
C ILE A 220 -16.76 3.61 3.25
N GLU A 221 -17.40 2.45 3.21
CA GLU A 221 -17.53 1.57 4.36
C GLU A 221 -16.61 0.36 4.21
N LEU A 222 -16.00 -0.03 5.32
CA LEU A 222 -15.27 -1.28 5.41
C LEU A 222 -16.11 -2.28 6.18
N LYS A 223 -16.39 -3.42 5.59
CA LYS A 223 -17.26 -4.46 6.15
C LYS A 223 -16.46 -5.68 6.52
N PHE A 224 -16.92 -6.38 7.55
CA PHE A 224 -16.28 -7.57 8.09
C PHE A 224 -17.24 -8.75 8.06
N ARG A 225 -16.75 -9.86 7.50
CA ARG A 225 -17.53 -11.08 7.34
C ARG A 225 -16.78 -12.32 7.80
N ILE A 226 -17.49 -13.13 8.59
CA ILE A 226 -17.09 -14.50 8.92
C ILE A 226 -18.20 -15.39 8.38
N GLN A 227 -17.90 -16.22 7.40
CA GLN A 227 -18.82 -17.21 6.83
C GLN A 227 -18.34 -18.59 7.24
N PHE A 228 -19.21 -19.37 7.88
CA PHE A 228 -18.89 -20.71 8.35
C PHE A 228 -19.90 -21.72 7.81
N CYS A 229 -19.39 -22.75 7.13
CA CYS A 229 -20.19 -23.79 6.51
C CYS A 229 -19.89 -25.14 7.17
N ASN A 230 -20.94 -25.91 7.45
CA ASN A 230 -20.83 -27.20 8.09
C ASN A 230 -22.01 -28.11 7.74
N ASP A 231 -21.89 -29.40 8.00
CA ASP A 231 -22.95 -30.39 7.75
C ASP A 231 -24.12 -30.28 8.74
N ASN A 232 -23.97 -29.48 9.80
CA ASN A 232 -25.00 -29.20 10.80
C ASN A 232 -24.85 -27.78 11.35
N TRP A 233 -25.95 -27.20 11.82
CA TRP A 233 -25.95 -25.93 12.55
C TRP A 233 -25.00 -25.96 13.74
N ILE A 234 -24.12 -24.96 13.84
CA ILE A 234 -23.34 -24.70 15.05
C ILE A 234 -24.21 -23.92 16.05
N ASN A 235 -25.12 -23.07 15.57
CA ASN A 235 -25.86 -22.07 16.35
C ASN A 235 -24.89 -21.07 17.00
N ILE A 236 -24.15 -20.35 16.16
CA ILE A 236 -23.03 -19.49 16.58
C ILE A 236 -23.46 -18.52 17.69
N LYS A 237 -22.70 -18.52 18.79
CA LYS A 237 -22.80 -17.61 19.93
C LYS A 237 -21.58 -16.71 20.10
N ARG A 238 -20.40 -17.21 19.72
CA ARG A 238 -19.14 -16.50 19.90
C ARG A 238 -18.11 -16.97 18.89
N TYR A 239 -17.26 -16.03 18.46
CA TYR A 239 -16.00 -16.32 17.79
C TYR A 239 -14.85 -16.07 18.77
N VAL A 240 -13.94 -17.03 18.90
CA VAL A 240 -12.67 -16.84 19.62
C VAL A 240 -11.55 -16.90 18.61
N ILE A 241 -10.75 -15.85 18.54
CA ILE A 241 -9.68 -15.69 17.56
C ILE A 241 -8.36 -15.59 18.31
N LYS A 242 -7.51 -16.60 18.15
CA LYS A 242 -6.15 -16.59 18.68
C LYS A 242 -5.17 -16.27 17.56
N ALA A 243 -4.63 -15.06 17.54
CA ALA A 243 -3.63 -14.58 16.59
C ALA A 243 -2.27 -14.47 17.30
N ASP A 244 -1.40 -15.44 17.07
CA ASP A 244 -0.17 -15.66 17.84
C ASP A 244 -0.45 -15.66 19.36
N GLU A 245 0.09 -14.69 20.10
CA GLU A 245 -0.09 -14.54 21.55
C GLU A 245 -1.35 -13.75 21.94
N GLN A 246 -2.03 -13.14 20.98
CA GLN A 246 -3.22 -12.32 21.23
C GLN A 246 -4.49 -13.16 21.08
N THR A 247 -5.42 -13.02 22.03
CA THR A 247 -6.73 -13.68 21.98
C THR A 247 -7.84 -12.65 22.01
N PHE A 248 -8.76 -12.77 21.06
CA PHE A 248 -9.92 -11.90 20.90
C PHE A 248 -11.20 -12.72 20.98
N ALA A 249 -12.27 -12.11 21.48
CA ALA A 249 -13.61 -12.67 21.45
C ALA A 249 -14.56 -11.70 20.74
N ILE A 250 -15.36 -12.22 19.83
CA ILE A 250 -16.44 -11.49 19.17
C ILE A 250 -17.74 -12.19 19.52
N ILE A 251 -18.64 -11.45 20.18
CA ILE A 251 -19.99 -11.90 20.50
C ILE A 251 -20.92 -11.17 19.54
N PRO A 252 -21.40 -11.83 18.47
CA PRO A 252 -22.32 -11.21 17.52
C PRO A 252 -23.69 -10.99 18.17
N ASN A 253 -24.40 -9.94 17.77
CA ASN A 253 -25.82 -9.85 18.09
C ASN A 253 -26.59 -10.93 17.33
N SER A 254 -27.75 -11.32 17.84
CA SER A 254 -28.60 -12.30 17.15
C SER A 254 -29.01 -11.85 15.74
N SER A 255 -29.14 -10.54 15.52
CA SER A 255 -29.42 -9.93 14.21
C SER A 255 -28.25 -9.93 13.24
N ASP A 256 -27.02 -10.07 13.74
CA ASP A 256 -25.80 -10.01 12.93
C ASP A 256 -25.53 -11.35 12.23
N ILE A 257 -26.09 -12.45 12.79
CA ILE A 257 -25.94 -13.80 12.25
C ILE A 257 -27.07 -14.13 11.28
N LYS A 258 -26.69 -14.38 10.03
CA LYS A 258 -27.55 -14.93 8.99
C LYS A 258 -27.35 -16.43 8.87
N ARG A 259 -28.45 -17.14 8.65
CA ARG A 259 -28.49 -18.60 8.54
C ARG A 259 -29.15 -19.00 7.24
N GLU A 260 -28.48 -19.83 6.46
CA GLU A 260 -28.98 -20.37 5.19
C GLU A 260 -28.70 -21.88 5.12
N ALA A 261 -29.60 -22.64 4.50
CA ALA A 261 -29.38 -24.06 4.18
C ALA A 261 -29.31 -24.21 2.66
N LEU A 262 -28.20 -24.75 2.16
CA LEU A 262 -27.87 -24.84 0.75
C LEU A 262 -27.51 -26.28 0.38
N GLY A 263 -28.49 -27.05 -0.11
CA GLY A 263 -28.25 -28.40 -0.59
C GLY A 263 -27.62 -29.36 0.44
N GLY A 264 -28.03 -29.25 1.71
CA GLY A 264 -27.47 -30.05 2.82
C GLY A 264 -26.30 -29.41 3.55
N ILE A 265 -25.79 -28.26 3.08
CA ILE A 265 -24.77 -27.46 3.77
C ILE A 265 -25.46 -26.36 4.57
N TYR A 266 -25.11 -26.25 5.85
CA TYR A 266 -25.62 -25.21 6.74
C TYR A 266 -24.60 -24.09 6.87
N VAL A 267 -25.02 -22.89 6.51
CA VAL A 267 -24.18 -21.69 6.45
C VAL A 267 -24.62 -20.72 7.53
N GLU A 268 -23.71 -20.37 8.43
CA GLU A 268 -23.91 -19.32 9.41
C GLU A 268 -22.86 -18.21 9.17
N SER A 269 -23.33 -16.99 8.92
CA SER A 269 -22.46 -15.87 8.60
C SER A 269 -22.76 -14.62 9.41
N MET A 270 -21.70 -13.97 9.90
CA MET A 270 -21.74 -12.62 10.43
C MET A 270 -21.31 -11.65 9.33
N ASP A 271 -22.06 -10.58 9.09
CA ASP A 271 -21.73 -9.55 8.07
C ASP A 271 -22.07 -8.16 8.61
N VAL A 272 -21.06 -7.47 9.13
CA VAL A 272 -21.20 -6.23 9.91
C VAL A 272 -20.23 -5.15 9.44
N LEU A 273 -20.45 -3.90 9.85
CA LEU A 273 -19.48 -2.82 9.67
C LEU A 273 -18.21 -3.13 10.49
N LEU A 274 -17.03 -2.84 9.93
CA LEU A 274 -15.77 -2.95 10.65
C LEU A 274 -15.59 -1.72 11.55
N ASP A 275 -16.02 -1.84 12.80
CA ASP A 275 -15.76 -0.84 13.84
C ASP A 275 -14.32 -0.91 14.38
N ALA A 276 -13.98 0.03 15.27
CA ALA A 276 -12.63 0.16 15.83
C ALA A 276 -12.14 -1.10 16.56
N ASP A 277 -13.02 -1.82 17.27
CA ASP A 277 -12.63 -3.02 18.00
C ASP A 277 -12.41 -4.21 17.07
N LYS A 278 -13.29 -4.41 16.08
CA LYS A 278 -13.10 -5.43 15.04
C LYS A 278 -11.89 -5.10 14.16
N CYS A 279 -11.60 -3.82 13.93
CA CYS A 279 -10.40 -3.38 13.20
C CYS A 279 -9.12 -3.84 13.90
N LYS A 280 -9.04 -3.74 15.24
CA LYS A 280 -7.90 -4.29 16.01
C LYS A 280 -7.74 -5.79 15.79
N VAL A 281 -8.84 -6.55 15.82
CA VAL A 281 -8.83 -8.00 15.58
C VAL A 281 -8.32 -8.30 14.18
N VAL A 282 -8.89 -7.67 13.15
CA VAL A 282 -8.53 -7.91 11.74
C VAL A 282 -7.07 -7.53 11.46
N LYS A 283 -6.58 -6.41 12.01
CA LYS A 283 -5.16 -6.01 11.92
C LYS A 283 -4.24 -7.03 12.61
N ALA A 284 -4.62 -7.56 13.78
CA ALA A 284 -3.86 -8.61 14.46
C ALA A 284 -3.84 -9.92 13.66
N VAL A 285 -4.97 -10.35 13.11
CA VAL A 285 -5.05 -11.53 12.24
C VAL A 285 -4.14 -11.38 11.03
N ALA A 286 -4.23 -10.23 10.33
CA ALA A 286 -3.43 -9.94 9.15
C ALA A 286 -1.92 -9.92 9.41
N ALA A 287 -1.49 -9.46 10.59
CA ALA A 287 -0.08 -9.38 10.95
C ALA A 287 0.50 -10.68 11.56
N SER A 288 -0.37 -11.57 12.05
CA SER A 288 0.06 -12.76 12.79
C SER A 288 0.65 -13.85 11.90
N ASN A 289 1.53 -14.67 12.47
CA ASN A 289 2.05 -15.87 11.81
C ASN A 289 0.99 -16.97 11.76
N LYS A 290 0.40 -17.30 12.91
CA LYS A 290 -0.65 -18.32 13.02
C LYS A 290 -1.90 -17.73 13.64
N THR A 291 -3.05 -18.00 13.02
CA THR A 291 -4.35 -17.64 13.60
C THR A 291 -5.25 -18.84 13.64
N ILE A 292 -5.84 -19.10 14.81
CA ILE A 292 -6.90 -20.10 15.00
C ILE A 292 -8.20 -19.34 15.23
N LEU A 293 -9.19 -19.61 14.38
CA LEU A 293 -10.57 -19.18 14.57
C LEU A 293 -11.34 -20.37 15.16
N ARG A 294 -11.86 -20.18 16.36
CA ARG A 294 -12.87 -21.06 16.95
C ARG A 294 -14.24 -20.44 16.79
N VAL A 295 -15.13 -21.17 16.15
CA VAL A 295 -16.56 -20.85 16.05
C VAL A 295 -17.28 -21.66 17.13
N GLU A 296 -17.83 -20.99 18.12
CA GLU A 296 -18.53 -21.63 19.25
C GLU A 296 -20.03 -21.40 19.14
N GLY A 297 -20.77 -22.50 19.25
CA GLY A 297 -22.22 -22.48 19.39
C GLY A 297 -22.68 -23.00 20.75
N ASP A 298 -23.96 -23.38 20.83
CA ASP A 298 -24.58 -23.79 22.10
C ASP A 298 -23.99 -25.07 22.70
N LYS A 299 -23.66 -26.05 21.86
CA LYS A 299 -23.23 -27.39 22.30
C LYS A 299 -21.86 -27.80 21.78
N TYR A 300 -21.41 -27.19 20.69
CA TYR A 300 -20.22 -27.60 19.96
C TYR A 300 -19.41 -26.39 19.52
N TYR A 301 -18.13 -26.64 19.25
CA TYR A 301 -17.25 -25.67 18.60
C TYR A 301 -16.53 -26.31 17.43
N LYS A 302 -16.05 -25.48 16.52
CA LYS A 302 -15.17 -25.87 15.41
C LYS A 302 -13.99 -24.92 15.32
N ASP A 303 -12.81 -25.50 15.21
CA ASP A 303 -11.57 -24.76 15.03
C ASP A 303 -11.15 -24.82 13.57
N ARG A 304 -10.66 -23.71 13.04
CA ARG A 304 -9.91 -23.70 11.79
C ARG A 304 -8.75 -22.74 11.86
N VAL A 305 -7.75 -22.96 11.01
CA VAL A 305 -6.65 -22.04 10.82
C VAL A 305 -7.04 -21.05 9.73
N ILE A 306 -6.85 -19.75 9.98
CA ILE A 306 -6.97 -18.74 8.93
C ILE A 306 -5.71 -18.81 8.06
N SER A 307 -5.92 -19.04 6.77
CA SER A 307 -4.86 -19.26 5.80
C SER A 307 -4.02 -18.01 5.55
N ALA A 308 -2.81 -18.19 5.02
CA ALA A 308 -1.97 -17.08 4.60
C ALA A 308 -2.63 -16.25 3.48
N GLU A 309 -3.41 -16.89 2.61
CA GLU A 309 -4.14 -16.22 1.54
C GLU A 309 -5.23 -15.28 2.07
N GLU A 310 -6.02 -15.73 3.06
CA GLU A 310 -7.02 -14.89 3.74
C GLU A 310 -6.35 -13.70 4.46
N LYS A 311 -5.21 -13.92 5.12
CA LYS A 311 -4.45 -12.84 5.75
C LYS A 311 -3.94 -11.81 4.74
N ASN A 312 -3.39 -12.27 3.62
CA ASN A 312 -2.93 -11.40 2.54
C ASN A 312 -4.10 -10.64 1.88
N ALA A 313 -5.25 -11.29 1.71
CA ALA A 313 -6.47 -10.67 1.22
C ALA A 313 -6.91 -9.50 2.12
N ILE A 314 -6.89 -9.70 3.44
CA ILE A 314 -7.17 -8.64 4.42
C ILE A 314 -6.20 -7.47 4.27
N GLN A 315 -4.88 -7.74 4.19
CA GLN A 315 -3.88 -6.69 4.03
C GLN A 315 -4.12 -5.88 2.74
N ASN A 316 -4.43 -6.56 1.64
CA ASN A 316 -4.70 -5.92 0.36
C ASN A 316 -5.98 -5.08 0.40
N ILE A 317 -7.04 -5.56 1.06
CA ILE A 317 -8.26 -4.76 1.23
C ILE A 317 -8.01 -3.52 2.08
N LEU A 318 -7.22 -3.60 3.16
CA LEU A 318 -6.87 -2.43 3.97
C LEU A 318 -6.13 -1.37 3.14
N LEU A 319 -5.17 -1.79 2.31
CA LEU A 319 -4.45 -0.91 1.40
C LEU A 319 -5.36 -0.30 0.32
N ALA A 320 -6.25 -1.10 -0.26
CA ALA A 320 -7.22 -0.63 -1.26
C ALA A 320 -8.23 0.35 -0.64
N TYR A 321 -8.64 0.14 0.61
CA TYR A 321 -9.53 1.04 1.35
C TYR A 321 -8.90 2.43 1.53
N GLU A 322 -7.63 2.49 1.93
CA GLU A 322 -6.88 3.76 1.98
C GLU A 322 -6.74 4.40 0.60
N ALA A 323 -6.49 3.59 -0.44
CA ALA A 323 -6.36 4.08 -1.83
C ALA A 323 -7.64 4.75 -2.33
N LEU A 324 -8.80 4.28 -1.88
CA LEU A 324 -10.11 4.84 -2.23
C LEU A 324 -10.47 6.08 -1.41
N GLY A 325 -9.67 6.46 -0.41
CA GLY A 325 -9.91 7.60 0.48
C GLY A 325 -10.48 7.23 1.85
N GLY A 326 -10.57 5.94 2.18
CA GLY A 326 -10.97 5.47 3.51
C GLY A 326 -9.89 5.71 4.57
N THR A 327 -10.30 5.79 5.84
CA THR A 327 -9.40 5.90 7.00
C THR A 327 -9.69 4.76 7.98
N ASN A 328 -8.67 3.98 8.35
CA ASN A 328 -8.81 2.71 9.10
C ASN A 328 -8.02 2.66 10.41
#